data_AF-A0A3B8IAP3-F1
#
_entry.id   AF-A0A3B8IAP3-F1
#
_cell.length_a   1.000
_cell.length_b   1.000
_cell.length_c   1.000
_cell.angle_alpha   90.00
_cell.angle_beta   90.00
_cell.angle_gamma   90.00
#
_symmetry.space_group_name_H-M   'P 1'
#
loop_
_entity.id
_entity.type
_entity.pdbx_description
1 polymer ?
#
loop_
_entity_poly.entity_id
_entity_poly.type
_entity_poly.pdbx_seq_one_letter_code
_entity_poly.pdbx_strand_id
1 'polypeptide(L)'
;MKKGWMVSALLLIGGLAYGQEQVHEERADRHHRGERGQRMEHRRARAERAHERMDHLVEELNLTEEQQEEIKALHRQQKEKAEVRRREMQEQLRAERKAAQETMEAEMMKILTPEQQAKFAEMQAERDAKRQQHLERQIERTEQRLQQLKEEQEGGN
;
A
#
# COMPACT_ATOMS: atom_id res chain seq x y z
N MET A 1 4.41 9.23 56.94
CA MET A 1 3.85 10.57 57.19
C MET A 1 3.22 11.10 55.91
N LYS A 2 1.95 11.52 56.04
CA LYS A 2 1.14 12.46 55.21
C LYS A 2 0.88 12.15 53.72
N LYS A 3 -0.41 11.83 53.50
CA LYS A 3 -1.20 11.73 52.28
C LYS A 3 -1.32 13.08 51.56
N GLY A 4 -1.47 13.05 50.24
CA GLY A 4 -2.07 14.13 49.44
C GLY A 4 -3.03 13.53 48.42
N TRP A 5 -4.33 13.61 48.69
CA TRP A 5 -5.42 13.38 47.74
C TRP A 5 -5.85 14.71 47.12
N MET A 6 -6.34 14.68 45.89
CA MET A 6 -7.39 15.51 45.24
C MET A 6 -7.03 15.70 43.75
N VAL A 7 -7.90 15.71 42.74
CA VAL A 7 -9.37 15.64 42.55
C VAL A 7 -9.52 15.48 41.01
N SER A 8 -10.05 14.36 40.50
CA SER A 8 -11.36 14.24 39.84
C SER A 8 -11.91 15.51 39.18
N ALA A 9 -11.79 15.62 37.86
CA ALA A 9 -12.70 16.46 37.05
C ALA A 9 -13.61 15.53 36.24
N LEU A 10 -14.80 15.31 36.78
CA LEU A 10 -15.98 14.77 36.11
C LEU A 10 -16.41 15.70 34.98
N LEU A 11 -16.58 15.17 33.78
CA LEU A 11 -17.57 15.66 32.82
C LEU A 11 -18.49 14.49 32.46
N LEU A 12 -19.53 14.34 33.29
CA LEU A 12 -20.77 13.63 32.97
C LEU A 12 -21.64 14.58 32.13
N ILE A 13 -22.01 14.18 30.91
CA ILE A 13 -23.33 14.49 30.36
C ILE A 13 -23.83 13.25 29.64
N GLY A 14 -24.85 12.62 30.21
CA GLY A 14 -25.72 11.68 29.52
C GLY A 14 -26.90 12.41 28.87
N GLY A 15 -27.27 11.95 27.68
CA GLY A 15 -28.65 11.89 27.17
C GLY A 15 -29.43 13.19 26.96
N LEU A 16 -29.47 13.68 25.72
CA LEU A 16 -30.69 14.23 25.12
C LEU A 16 -30.91 13.56 23.77
N ALA A 17 -32.03 12.84 23.66
CA ALA A 17 -32.62 12.44 22.40
C ALA A 17 -33.15 13.70 21.67
N TYR A 18 -33.32 13.53 20.36
CA TYR A 18 -33.81 14.48 19.33
C TYR A 18 -32.74 15.35 18.67
N GLY A 19 -32.43 14.99 17.42
CA GLY A 19 -31.93 15.97 16.43
C GLY A 19 -30.51 15.76 15.91
N GLN A 20 -30.13 14.55 15.50
CA GLN A 20 -29.15 14.42 14.42
C GLN A 20 -29.74 13.58 13.31
N GLU A 21 -30.52 14.31 12.52
CA GLU A 21 -30.75 14.13 11.10
C GLU A 21 -29.74 13.19 10.42
N GLN A 22 -30.31 12.13 9.86
CA GLN A 22 -29.67 11.21 8.93
C GLN A 22 -29.17 12.02 7.72
N VAL A 23 -27.90 12.41 7.73
CA VAL A 23 -27.20 12.75 6.49
C VAL A 23 -26.60 11.47 5.95
N HIS A 24 -27.38 10.86 5.07
CA HIS A 24 -27.02 9.76 4.20
C HIS A 24 -25.58 9.85 3.67
N GLU A 25 -24.79 8.82 3.96
CA GLU A 25 -24.26 7.89 2.95
C GLU A 25 -24.27 8.38 1.48
N GLU A 26 -23.49 9.40 1.13
CA GLU A 26 -23.20 9.69 -0.28
C GLU A 26 -21.88 10.45 -0.45
N ARG A 27 -20.73 9.84 -0.10
CA ARG A 27 -19.41 10.40 -0.46
C ARG A 27 -18.23 9.42 -0.49
N ALA A 28 -18.48 8.12 -0.58
CA ALA A 28 -17.41 7.12 -0.61
C ALA A 28 -16.97 6.67 -2.03
N ASP A 29 -17.71 7.01 -3.09
CA ASP A 29 -17.51 6.35 -4.40
C ASP A 29 -16.92 7.23 -5.52
N ARG A 30 -16.56 8.48 -5.24
CA ARG A 30 -16.14 9.44 -6.28
C ARG A 30 -14.62 9.65 -6.45
N HIS A 31 -13.77 9.05 -5.62
CA HIS A 31 -12.32 9.35 -5.63
C HIS A 31 -11.41 8.30 -6.28
N HIS A 32 -11.86 7.06 -6.54
CA HIS A 32 -10.96 6.01 -7.04
C HIS A 32 -10.90 5.85 -8.58
N ARG A 33 -11.82 6.46 -9.34
CA ARG A 33 -11.81 6.41 -10.82
C ARG A 33 -10.78 7.39 -11.43
N GLY A 34 -10.56 8.55 -10.81
CA GLY A 34 -9.61 9.58 -11.29
C GLY A 34 -8.13 9.18 -11.10
N GLU A 35 -7.79 8.56 -9.97
CA GLU A 35 -6.39 8.22 -9.65
C GLU A 35 -5.81 7.12 -10.55
N ARG A 36 -6.64 6.17 -11.02
CA ARG A 36 -6.18 5.13 -11.96
C ARG A 36 -5.91 5.70 -13.35
N GLY A 37 -6.75 6.62 -13.83
CA GLY A 37 -6.53 7.33 -15.09
C GLY A 37 -5.24 8.16 -15.06
N GLN A 38 -5.07 8.95 -14.00
CA GLN A 38 -3.87 9.77 -13.79
C GLN A 38 -2.60 8.91 -13.69
N ARG A 39 -2.63 7.76 -13.00
CA ARG A 39 -1.47 6.84 -12.93
C ARG A 39 -1.10 6.24 -14.29
N MET A 40 -2.08 5.92 -15.13
CA MET A 40 -1.83 5.40 -16.48
C MET A 40 -1.27 6.48 -17.40
N GLU A 41 -1.81 7.69 -17.31
CA GLU A 41 -1.30 8.88 -18.01
C GLU A 41 0.14 9.19 -17.61
N HIS A 42 0.45 9.19 -16.31
CA HIS A 42 1.82 9.37 -15.83
C HIS A 42 2.78 8.28 -16.33
N ARG A 43 2.32 7.02 -16.44
CA ARG A 43 3.14 5.94 -17.02
C ARG A 43 3.40 6.15 -18.51
N ARG A 44 2.38 6.55 -19.27
CA ARG A 44 2.51 6.87 -20.70
C ARG A 44 3.46 8.05 -20.91
N ALA A 45 3.23 9.16 -20.22
CA ALA A 45 4.09 10.34 -20.27
C ALA A 45 5.55 10.02 -19.90
N ARG A 46 5.78 9.09 -18.95
CA ARG A 46 7.14 8.65 -18.61
C ARG A 46 7.79 7.80 -19.70
N ALA A 47 7.00 6.96 -20.38
CA ALA A 47 7.47 6.16 -21.50
C ALA A 47 7.78 7.05 -22.72
N GLU A 48 6.88 7.99 -23.04
CA GLU A 48 7.05 8.98 -24.12
C GLU A 48 8.34 9.79 -23.92
N ARG A 49 8.54 10.36 -22.73
CA ARG A 49 9.80 11.07 -22.42
C ARG A 49 11.05 10.18 -22.49
N ALA A 50 10.92 8.87 -22.33
CA ALA A 50 12.06 7.97 -22.46
C ALA A 50 12.41 7.72 -23.93
N HIS A 51 11.41 7.67 -24.80
CA HIS A 51 11.60 7.63 -26.25
C HIS A 51 12.20 8.94 -26.76
N GLU A 52 11.63 10.09 -26.40
CA GLU A 52 12.16 11.41 -26.80
C GLU A 52 13.64 11.59 -26.45
N ARG A 53 14.07 11.12 -25.27
CA ARG A 53 15.48 11.17 -24.87
C ARG A 53 16.38 10.29 -25.73
N MET A 54 15.89 9.14 -26.19
CA MET A 54 16.67 8.27 -27.08
C MET A 54 16.79 8.90 -28.46
N ASP A 55 15.67 9.40 -28.99
CA ASP A 55 15.63 10.00 -30.33
C ASP A 55 16.55 11.22 -30.41
N HIS A 56 16.55 12.07 -29.38
CA HIS A 56 17.49 13.19 -29.27
C HIS A 56 18.95 12.75 -29.22
N LEU A 57 19.28 11.64 -28.55
CA LEU A 57 20.66 11.12 -28.52
C LEU A 57 21.08 10.56 -29.88
N VAL A 58 20.15 9.94 -30.61
CA VAL A 58 20.39 9.43 -31.96
C VAL A 58 20.71 10.57 -32.91
N GLU A 59 19.92 11.64 -32.87
CA GLU A 59 20.10 12.81 -33.74
C GLU A 59 21.40 13.57 -33.43
N GLU A 60 21.62 13.95 -32.17
CA GLU A 60 22.79 14.76 -31.78
C GLU A 60 24.13 14.01 -31.96
N LEU A 61 24.13 12.70 -31.74
CA LEU A 61 25.35 11.90 -31.81
C LEU A 61 25.49 11.13 -33.13
N ASN A 62 24.53 11.27 -34.06
CA ASN A 62 24.48 10.56 -35.34
C ASN A 62 24.68 9.04 -35.17
N LEU A 63 23.94 8.43 -34.24
CA LEU A 63 24.15 7.03 -33.86
C LEU A 63 23.72 6.08 -34.98
N THR A 64 24.59 5.13 -35.31
CA THR A 64 24.25 4.03 -36.23
C THR A 64 23.24 3.06 -35.61
N GLU A 65 22.56 2.26 -36.42
CA GLU A 65 21.61 1.24 -35.94
C GLU A 65 22.27 0.26 -34.96
N GLU A 66 23.52 -0.15 -35.23
CA GLU A 66 24.30 -1.02 -34.35
C GLU A 66 24.56 -0.37 -32.98
N GLN A 67 24.97 0.91 -32.96
CA GLN A 67 25.17 1.66 -31.71
C GLN A 67 23.87 1.83 -30.92
N GLN A 68 22.75 2.04 -31.60
CA GLN A 68 21.44 2.12 -30.95
C GLN A 68 21.03 0.80 -30.29
N GLU A 69 21.28 -0.34 -30.94
CA GLU A 69 21.02 -1.66 -30.36
C GLU A 69 21.92 -1.96 -29.15
N GLU A 70 23.19 -1.57 -29.19
CA GLU A 70 24.10 -1.67 -28.04
C GLU A 70 23.61 -0.82 -26.85
N ILE A 71 23.18 0.42 -27.09
CA ILE A 71 22.65 1.30 -26.03
C ILE A 71 21.34 0.71 -25.46
N LYS A 72 20.45 0.19 -26.31
CA LYS A 72 19.23 -0.51 -25.85
C LYS A 72 19.59 -1.71 -24.98
N ALA A 73 20.60 -2.50 -25.35
CA ALA A 73 21.07 -3.62 -24.55
C ALA A 73 21.64 -3.16 -23.19
N LEU A 74 22.43 -2.08 -23.18
CA LEU A 74 22.95 -1.47 -21.96
C LEU A 74 21.82 -1.00 -21.03
N HIS A 75 20.78 -0.36 -21.57
CA HIS A 75 19.60 0.03 -20.80
C HIS A 75 18.85 -1.17 -20.22
N ARG A 76 18.69 -2.27 -20.98
CA ARG A 76 18.08 -3.51 -20.45
C ARG A 76 18.88 -4.06 -19.27
N GLN A 77 20.20 -4.17 -19.42
CA GLN A 77 21.08 -4.66 -18.36
C GLN A 77 21.02 -3.76 -17.12
N GLN A 78 21.01 -2.44 -17.29
CA GLN A 78 20.88 -1.50 -16.17
C GLN A 78 19.53 -1.61 -15.48
N LYS A 79 18.45 -1.80 -16.24
CA LYS A 79 17.11 -2.02 -15.69
C LYS A 79 17.07 -3.29 -14.84
N GLU A 80 17.63 -4.39 -15.30
CA GLU A 80 17.72 -5.64 -14.52
C GLU A 80 18.51 -5.46 -13.23
N LYS A 81 19.69 -4.83 -13.30
CA LYS A 81 20.48 -4.52 -12.09
C LYS A 81 19.71 -3.63 -11.12
N ALA A 82 18.98 -2.64 -11.63
CA ALA A 82 18.14 -1.76 -10.80
C ALA A 82 16.96 -2.51 -10.17
N GLU A 83 16.34 -3.45 -10.88
CA GLU A 83 15.28 -4.31 -10.37
C GLU A 83 15.78 -5.18 -9.21
N VAL A 84 16.95 -5.80 -9.36
CA VAL A 84 17.59 -6.60 -8.29
C VAL A 84 17.85 -5.74 -7.06
N ARG A 85 18.55 -4.61 -7.22
CA ARG A 85 18.81 -3.68 -6.09
C ARG A 85 17.53 -3.21 -5.42
N ARG A 86 16.48 -2.95 -6.20
CA ARG A 86 15.19 -2.54 -5.64
C ARG A 86 14.58 -3.65 -4.80
N ARG A 87 14.65 -4.92 -5.22
CA ARG A 87 14.14 -6.06 -4.45
C ARG A 87 14.91 -6.21 -3.15
N GLU A 88 16.24 -6.21 -3.21
CA GLU A 88 17.11 -6.31 -2.04
C GLU A 88 16.81 -5.19 -1.02
N MET A 89 16.75 -3.94 -1.49
CA MET A 89 16.40 -2.80 -0.65
C MET A 89 14.99 -2.93 -0.05
N GLN A 90 14.02 -3.42 -0.82
CA GLN A 90 12.67 -3.64 -0.30
C GLN A 90 12.63 -4.71 0.80
N GLU A 91 13.39 -5.79 0.65
CA GLU A 91 13.49 -6.84 1.66
C GLU A 91 14.16 -6.33 2.93
N GLN A 92 15.27 -5.60 2.80
CA GLN A 92 15.95 -4.97 3.93
C GLN A 92 15.01 -4.00 4.66
N LEU A 93 14.37 -3.08 3.93
CA LEU A 93 13.44 -2.11 4.53
C LEU A 93 12.24 -2.80 5.20
N ARG A 94 11.77 -3.95 4.68
CA ARG A 94 10.71 -4.73 5.34
C ARG A 94 11.19 -5.31 6.66
N ALA A 95 12.38 -5.90 6.68
CA ALA A 95 12.97 -6.46 7.90
C ALA A 95 13.19 -5.37 8.95
N GLU A 96 13.79 -4.24 8.57
CA GLU A 96 14.02 -3.09 9.46
C GLU A 96 12.71 -2.55 10.05
N ARG A 97 11.68 -2.37 9.22
CA ARG A 97 10.36 -1.92 9.69
C ARG A 97 9.73 -2.90 10.67
N LYS A 98 9.83 -4.20 10.40
CA LYS A 98 9.29 -5.23 11.30
C LYS A 98 10.01 -5.19 12.66
N ALA A 99 11.33 -5.14 12.66
CA ALA A 99 12.12 -5.06 13.89
C ALA A 99 11.79 -3.78 14.68
N ALA A 100 11.66 -2.63 14.00
CA ALA A 100 11.27 -1.38 14.64
C ALA A 100 9.86 -1.43 15.24
N GLN A 101 8.91 -2.08 14.56
CA GLN A 101 7.56 -2.30 15.07
C GLN A 101 7.55 -3.18 16.32
N GLU A 102 8.25 -4.32 16.29
CA GLU A 102 8.37 -5.23 17.44
C GLU A 102 9.03 -4.54 18.64
N THR A 103 10.04 -3.72 18.40
CA THR A 103 10.73 -2.96 19.45
C THR A 103 9.79 -1.93 20.08
N MET A 104 9.13 -1.12 19.26
CA MET A 104 8.17 -0.11 19.72
C MET A 104 7.02 -0.76 20.50
N GLU A 105 6.52 -1.90 20.02
CA GLU A 105 5.47 -2.65 20.70
C GLU A 105 5.93 -3.13 22.08
N ALA A 106 7.11 -3.72 22.18
CA ALA A 106 7.66 -4.18 23.45
C ALA A 106 7.87 -3.04 24.45
N GLU A 107 8.32 -1.87 23.98
CA GLU A 107 8.46 -0.66 24.82
C GLU A 107 7.11 -0.12 25.27
N MET A 108 6.13 -0.04 24.36
CA MET A 108 4.78 0.39 24.68
C MET A 108 4.13 -0.52 25.72
N MET A 109 4.26 -1.84 25.60
CA MET A 109 3.70 -2.79 26.56
C MET A 109 4.19 -2.56 28.00
N LYS A 110 5.43 -2.08 28.18
CA LYS A 110 5.98 -1.75 29.51
C LYS A 110 5.31 -0.53 30.16
N ILE A 111 4.73 0.36 29.36
CA ILE A 111 4.07 1.60 29.82
C ILE A 111 2.58 1.35 30.11
N LEU A 112 1.98 0.37 29.44
CA LEU A 112 0.56 0.05 29.60
C LEU A 112 0.27 -0.66 30.92
N THR A 113 -0.89 -0.34 31.51
CA THR A 113 -1.46 -1.12 32.62
C THR A 113 -1.96 -2.48 32.12
N PRO A 114 -2.14 -3.48 33.00
CA PRO A 114 -2.61 -4.82 32.59
C PRO A 114 -3.93 -4.81 31.81
N GLU A 115 -4.88 -3.97 32.22
CA GLU A 115 -6.17 -3.83 31.52
C GLU A 115 -5.99 -3.23 30.11
N GLN A 116 -5.09 -2.25 29.96
CA GLN A 116 -4.77 -1.66 28.66
C GLN A 116 -4.01 -2.63 27.75
N GLN A 117 -3.12 -3.47 28.30
CA GLN A 117 -2.44 -4.53 27.54
C GLN A 117 -3.45 -5.54 26.99
N ALA A 118 -4.42 -5.95 27.81
CA ALA A 118 -5.50 -6.84 27.36
C ALA A 118 -6.31 -6.21 26.21
N LYS A 119 -6.67 -4.92 26.34
CA LYS A 119 -7.39 -4.22 25.27
C LYS A 119 -6.56 -4.09 23.99
N PHE A 120 -5.27 -3.84 24.13
CA PHE A 120 -4.36 -3.74 22.99
C PHE A 120 -4.20 -5.08 22.26
N ALA A 121 -4.09 -6.20 22.99
CA ALA A 121 -4.05 -7.54 22.41
C ALA A 121 -5.34 -7.87 21.63
N GLU A 122 -6.51 -7.50 22.16
CA GLU A 122 -7.79 -7.64 21.46
C GLU A 122 -7.80 -6.83 20.14
N MET A 123 -7.33 -5.58 20.18
CA MET A 123 -7.24 -4.73 18.98
C MET A 123 -6.29 -5.30 17.93
N GLN A 124 -5.18 -5.94 18.34
CA GLN A 124 -4.29 -6.63 17.41
C GLN A 124 -4.97 -7.83 16.74
N ALA A 125 -5.62 -8.68 17.54
CA ALA A 125 -6.33 -9.84 17.02
C ALA A 125 -7.41 -9.45 16.00
N GLU A 126 -8.17 -8.38 16.27
CA GLU A 126 -9.18 -7.87 15.35
C GLU A 126 -8.56 -7.37 14.03
N ARG A 127 -7.42 -6.67 14.10
CA ARG A 127 -6.69 -6.20 12.92
C ARG A 127 -6.17 -7.37 12.09
N ASP A 128 -5.64 -8.41 12.72
CA ASP A 128 -5.16 -9.61 12.03
C ASP A 128 -6.29 -10.38 11.37
N ALA A 129 -7.44 -10.54 12.04
CA ALA A 129 -8.62 -11.16 11.46
C ALA A 129 -9.12 -10.39 10.22
N LYS A 130 -9.21 -9.06 10.30
CA LYS A 130 -9.56 -8.20 9.15
C LYS A 130 -8.56 -8.35 8.00
N ARG A 131 -7.27 -8.48 8.30
CA ARG A 131 -6.22 -8.73 7.29
C ARG A 131 -6.43 -10.08 6.61
N GLN A 132 -6.67 -11.14 7.37
CA GLN A 132 -6.93 -12.49 6.85
C GLN A 132 -8.16 -12.50 5.93
N GLN A 133 -9.28 -11.93 6.39
CA GLN A 133 -10.50 -11.82 5.58
C GLN A 133 -10.28 -11.03 4.28
N HIS A 134 -9.41 -10.01 4.29
CA HIS A 134 -9.08 -9.29 3.06
C HIS A 134 -8.26 -10.16 2.09
N LEU A 135 -7.30 -10.92 2.60
CA LEU A 135 -6.48 -11.83 1.81
C LEU A 135 -7.32 -12.95 1.20
N GLU A 136 -8.20 -13.58 1.96
CA GLU A 136 -9.14 -14.60 1.47
C GLU A 136 -9.99 -14.07 0.31
N ARG A 137 -10.58 -12.88 0.46
CA ARG A 137 -11.33 -12.22 -0.63
C ARG A 137 -10.48 -11.91 -1.84
N GLN A 138 -9.18 -11.65 -1.68
CA GLN A 138 -8.29 -11.44 -2.82
C GLN A 138 -7.98 -12.77 -3.53
N ILE A 139 -7.76 -13.83 -2.77
CA ILE A 139 -7.53 -15.18 -3.30
C ILE A 139 -8.77 -15.65 -4.07
N GLU A 140 -9.95 -15.59 -3.47
CA GLU A 140 -11.21 -16.00 -4.09
C GLU A 140 -11.46 -15.25 -5.42
N ARG A 141 -11.27 -13.92 -5.44
CA ARG A 141 -11.38 -13.13 -6.67
C ARG A 141 -10.37 -13.54 -7.74
N THR A 142 -9.17 -13.93 -7.33
CA THR A 142 -8.13 -14.38 -8.25
C THR A 142 -8.50 -15.75 -8.83
N GLU A 143 -9.02 -16.66 -8.01
CA GLU A 143 -9.48 -17.98 -8.44
C GLU A 143 -10.66 -17.88 -9.41
N GLN A 144 -11.66 -17.06 -9.10
CA GLN A 144 -12.78 -16.80 -10.00
C GLN A 144 -12.32 -16.24 -11.35
N ARG A 145 -11.37 -15.29 -11.34
CA ARG A 145 -10.82 -14.73 -12.57
C ARG A 145 -10.06 -15.78 -13.39
N LEU A 146 -9.30 -16.64 -12.73
CA LEU A 146 -8.59 -17.74 -13.40
C LEU A 146 -9.55 -18.76 -13.99
N GLN A 147 -10.68 -19.05 -13.32
CA GLN A 147 -11.71 -19.92 -13.85
C GLN A 147 -12.37 -19.32 -15.10
N GLN A 148 -12.77 -18.05 -15.06
CA GLN A 148 -13.31 -17.34 -16.22
C GLN A 148 -12.36 -17.39 -17.42
N LEU A 149 -11.07 -17.15 -17.20
CA LEU A 149 -10.07 -17.20 -18.27
C LEU A 149 -9.93 -18.59 -18.88
N LYS A 150 -10.13 -19.67 -18.10
CA LYS A 150 -10.13 -21.05 -18.63
C LYS A 150 -11.38 -21.31 -19.48
N GLU A 151 -12.55 -20.91 -18.98
CA GLU A 151 -13.82 -21.05 -19.71
C GLU A 151 -13.83 -20.25 -21.03
N GLU A 152 -13.25 -19.03 -21.02
CA GLU A 152 -13.06 -18.21 -22.24
C GLU A 152 -12.14 -18.89 -23.28
N GLN A 153 -11.13 -19.65 -22.84
CA GLN A 153 -10.25 -20.39 -23.74
C GLN A 153 -10.88 -21.68 -24.29
N GLU A 154 -11.78 -22.31 -23.53
CA GLU A 154 -12.44 -23.56 -23.92
C GLU A 154 -13.70 -23.34 -24.76
N GLY A 155 -14.43 -22.22 -24.56
CA GLY A 155 -15.67 -21.89 -25.28
C GLY A 155 -15.47 -21.15 -26.61
N GLY A 156 -14.23 -20.87 -27.00
CA GLY A 156 -13.86 -20.16 -28.24
C GLY A 156 -13.47 -21.05 -29.41
N ASN A 157 -14.02 -22.27 -29.49
CA ASN A 157 -13.84 -23.23 -30.59
C ASN A 157 -15.16 -23.51 -31.31
#